data_AF-A0A2K9LUT3-F1
#
_entry.id   AF-A0A2K9LUT3-F1
#
_cell.length_a   1.000
_cell.length_b   1.000
_cell.length_c   1.000
_cell.angle_alpha   90.00
_cell.angle_beta   90.00
_cell.angle_gamma   90.00
#
_symmetry.space_group_name_H-M   'P 1'
#
loop_
_entity.id
_entity.type
_entity.pdbx_description
1 polymer ?
#
loop_
_entity_poly.entity_id
_entity_poly.type
_entity_poly.pdbx_seq_one_letter_code
_entity_poly.pdbx_strand_id
1 'polypeptide(L)'
;MKKDIRTLYLMLFIIVFVLIILLLIQKQQIFSGSIYIQEYIDGQGDIIRDLYLLSNKNLNISLIDYIILETNQGNMFVDSSKLEYSNSLIKIKVNNIGSVKYPSNNVLIYGEKISLLSYLLSNIF
;
A
#
# COMPACT_ATOMS: atom_id res chain seq x y z
N MET A 1 21.78 10.75 -45.34
CA MET A 1 22.56 11.24 -44.18
C MET A 1 21.88 12.37 -43.41
N LYS A 2 21.72 13.60 -43.95
CA LYS A 2 21.09 14.72 -43.18
C LYS A 2 19.65 14.41 -42.70
N LYS A 3 18.85 13.73 -43.55
CA LYS A 3 17.49 13.30 -43.20
C LYS A 3 17.48 12.24 -42.09
N ASP A 4 18.39 11.27 -42.18
CA ASP A 4 18.48 10.16 -41.21
C ASP A 4 18.94 10.67 -39.85
N ILE A 5 19.92 11.57 -39.82
CA ILE A 5 20.40 12.25 -38.61
C ILE A 5 19.25 13.07 -37.98
N ARG A 6 18.47 13.80 -38.78
CA ARG A 6 17.30 14.55 -38.28
C ARG A 6 16.25 13.61 -37.66
N THR A 7 15.97 12.48 -38.31
CA THR A 7 15.05 11.47 -37.77
C THR A 7 15.54 10.92 -36.44
N LEU A 8 16.85 10.64 -36.33
CA LEU A 8 17.46 10.11 -35.11
C LEU A 8 17.35 11.11 -33.94
N TYR A 9 17.66 12.39 -34.18
CA TYR A 9 17.47 13.43 -33.16
C TYR A 9 16.01 13.58 -32.73
N LEU A 10 15.08 13.50 -33.67
CA LEU A 10 13.65 13.62 -33.38
C LEU A 10 13.16 12.42 -32.55
N MET A 11 13.61 11.20 -32.85
CA MET A 11 13.33 10.02 -32.03
C MET A 11 13.89 10.17 -30.62
N LEU A 12 15.14 10.61 -30.48
CA LEU A 12 15.76 10.83 -29.18
C LEU A 12 14.97 11.85 -28.35
N PHE A 13 14.56 12.96 -28.97
CA PHE A 13 13.75 13.97 -28.31
C PHE A 13 12.41 13.42 -27.82
N ILE A 14 11.72 12.62 -28.65
CA ILE A 14 10.45 11.98 -28.26
C ILE A 14 10.67 11.05 -27.05
N ILE A 15 11.73 10.24 -27.05
CA ILE A 15 12.04 9.33 -25.94
C ILE A 15 12.25 10.13 -24.65
N VAL A 16 13.08 11.18 -24.69
CA VAL A 16 13.34 12.04 -23.52
C VAL A 16 12.05 12.71 -23.04
N PHE A 17 11.24 13.22 -23.96
CA PHE A 17 9.97 13.86 -23.63
C PHE A 17 8.99 12.90 -22.95
N VAL A 18 8.89 11.67 -23.46
CA VAL A 18 8.06 10.61 -22.84
C VAL A 18 8.57 10.27 -21.44
N LEU A 19 9.88 10.12 -21.25
CA LEU A 19 10.46 9.84 -19.92
C LEU A 19 10.14 10.96 -18.92
N ILE A 20 10.20 12.22 -19.35
CA ILE A 20 9.83 13.36 -18.50
C ILE A 20 8.34 13.28 -18.12
N ILE A 21 7.44 13.01 -19.07
CA ILE A 21 6.01 12.85 -18.78
C ILE A 21 5.78 11.72 -17.76
N LEU A 22 6.44 10.58 -17.94
CA LEU A 22 6.30 9.43 -17.02
C LEU A 22 6.82 9.74 -15.61
N LEU A 23 7.81 10.62 -15.48
CA LEU A 23 8.30 11.10 -14.18
C LEU A 23 7.31 12.05 -13.49
N LEU A 24 6.62 12.91 -14.26
CA LEU A 24 5.71 13.91 -13.73
C LEU A 24 4.35 13.34 -13.32
N ILE A 25 3.86 12.32 -14.04
CA ILE A 25 2.57 11.68 -13.73
C ILE A 25 2.74 10.82 -12.48
N GLN A 26 2.02 11.15 -11.42
CA GLN A 26 2.00 10.39 -10.18
C GLN A 26 0.82 9.42 -10.15
N LYS A 27 1.06 8.20 -9.67
CA LYS A 27 0.05 7.15 -9.51
C LYS A 27 0.11 6.59 -8.09
N GLN A 28 -1.06 6.42 -7.48
CA GLN A 28 -1.20 5.81 -6.15
C GLN A 28 -0.78 4.34 -6.20
N GLN A 29 0.00 3.90 -5.21
CA GLN A 29 0.27 2.49 -5.00
C GLN A 29 -0.88 1.82 -4.25
N ILE A 30 -1.30 0.64 -4.72
CA ILE A 30 -2.34 -0.16 -4.08
C ILE A 30 -1.79 -1.57 -3.91
N PHE A 31 -1.85 -2.06 -2.68
CA PHE A 31 -1.45 -3.42 -2.33
C PHE A 31 -2.64 -4.17 -1.75
N SER A 32 -2.69 -5.47 -2.01
CA SER A 32 -3.58 -6.36 -1.28
C SER A 32 -2.87 -6.92 -0.04
N GLY A 33 -3.66 -7.15 0.99
CA GLY A 33 -3.25 -7.81 2.21
C GLY A 33 -4.40 -8.56 2.84
N SER A 34 -4.13 -9.16 3.98
CA SER A 34 -5.11 -9.75 4.86
C SER A 34 -4.87 -9.25 6.28
N ILE A 35 -5.81 -9.55 7.16
CA ILE A 35 -5.67 -9.29 8.58
C ILE A 35 -5.47 -10.59 9.36
N TYR A 36 -4.79 -10.46 10.48
CA TYR A 36 -4.66 -11.49 11.49
C TYR A 36 -5.12 -10.93 12.83
N ILE A 37 -6.02 -11.63 13.51
CA ILE A 37 -6.48 -11.26 14.85
C ILE A 37 -5.81 -12.20 15.84
N GLN A 38 -5.05 -11.64 16.77
CA GLN A 38 -4.45 -12.37 17.89
C GLN A 38 -5.24 -12.06 19.15
N GLU A 39 -5.77 -13.10 19.80
CA GLU A 39 -6.42 -13.00 21.11
C GLU A 39 -5.47 -13.50 22.20
N TYR A 40 -5.35 -12.75 23.29
CA TYR A 40 -4.59 -13.18 24.47
C TYR A 40 -5.22 -12.62 25.74
N ILE A 41 -4.90 -13.26 26.86
CA ILE A 41 -5.32 -12.83 28.19
C ILE A 41 -4.16 -12.02 28.77
N ASP A 42 -4.45 -10.80 29.21
CA ASP A 42 -3.45 -9.96 29.84
C ASP A 42 -3.17 -10.36 31.30
N GLY A 43 -2.27 -9.63 31.97
CA GLY A 43 -1.95 -9.90 33.38
C GLY A 43 -3.08 -9.62 34.37
N GLN A 44 -4.18 -8.99 33.92
CA GLN A 44 -5.36 -8.63 34.72
C GLN A 44 -6.52 -9.61 34.47
N GLY A 45 -6.39 -10.52 33.51
CA GLY A 45 -7.42 -11.49 33.14
C GLY A 45 -8.35 -11.00 32.03
N ASP A 46 -8.08 -9.84 31.44
CA ASP A 46 -8.88 -9.28 30.35
C ASP A 46 -8.47 -9.90 29.01
N ILE A 47 -9.47 -10.21 28.18
CA ILE A 47 -9.25 -10.72 26.82
C ILE A 47 -8.96 -9.53 25.90
N ILE A 48 -7.70 -9.39 25.51
CA ILE A 48 -7.26 -8.39 24.54
C ILE A 48 -7.24 -9.02 23.14
N ARG A 49 -7.72 -8.25 22.16
CA ARG A 49 -7.63 -8.59 20.75
C ARG A 49 -6.70 -7.59 20.07
N ASP A 50 -5.72 -8.09 19.35
CA ASP A 50 -4.84 -7.28 18.53
C ASP A 50 -5.04 -7.61 17.06
N LEU A 51 -5.20 -6.56 16.24
CA LEU A 51 -5.37 -6.66 14.80
C LEU A 51 -4.03 -6.38 14.11
N TYR A 52 -3.55 -7.31 13.30
CA TYR A 52 -2.32 -7.21 12.54
C TYR A 52 -2.60 -7.24 11.04
N LEU A 53 -1.85 -6.45 10.28
CA LEU A 53 -1.86 -6.44 8.82
C LEU A 53 -0.80 -7.41 8.29
N LEU A 54 -1.22 -8.31 7.41
CA LEU A 54 -0.35 -9.20 6.66
C LEU A 54 -0.36 -8.78 5.20
N SER A 55 0.81 -8.68 4.59
CA SER A 55 0.95 -8.45 3.16
C SER A 55 2.07 -9.30 2.59
N ASN A 56 1.94 -9.65 1.31
CA ASN A 56 2.97 -10.37 0.57
C ASN A 56 4.15 -9.45 0.18
N LYS A 57 4.04 -8.14 0.41
CA LYS A 57 5.12 -7.17 0.22
C LYS A 57 5.62 -6.65 1.56
N ASN A 58 6.90 -6.33 1.62
CA ASN A 58 7.46 -5.63 2.78
C ASN A 58 6.92 -4.18 2.77
N LEU A 59 6.06 -3.86 3.74
CA LEU A 59 5.39 -2.57 3.82
C LEU A 59 6.03 -1.70 4.90
N ASN A 60 6.33 -0.46 4.53
CA ASN A 60 6.70 0.56 5.49
C ASN A 60 5.46 1.40 5.86
N ILE A 61 5.13 1.52 7.15
CA ILE A 61 4.00 2.34 7.64
C ILE A 61 4.12 3.78 7.14
N SER A 62 5.35 4.32 7.03
CA SER A 62 5.56 5.68 6.53
C SER A 62 5.15 5.88 5.07
N LEU A 63 5.01 4.80 4.31
CA LEU A 63 4.59 4.80 2.91
C LEU A 63 3.11 4.43 2.76
N ILE A 64 2.40 4.16 3.84
CA ILE A 64 0.96 3.88 3.83
C ILE A 64 0.23 5.20 4.11
N ASP A 65 -0.72 5.57 3.24
CA ASP A 65 -1.62 6.69 3.50
C ASP A 65 -2.80 6.21 4.35
N TYR A 66 -3.50 5.18 3.86
CA TYR A 66 -4.64 4.57 4.54
C TYR A 66 -4.88 3.12 4.11
N ILE A 67 -5.70 2.42 4.88
CA ILE A 67 -6.09 1.03 4.68
C ILE A 67 -7.61 0.96 4.63
N ILE A 68 -8.15 0.16 3.71
CA ILE A 68 -9.56 -0.19 3.66
C ILE A 68 -9.74 -1.60 4.21
N LEU A 69 -10.41 -1.70 5.36
CA LEU A 69 -10.77 -2.94 6.01
C LEU A 69 -12.23 -3.30 5.72
N GLU A 70 -12.50 -4.56 5.38
CA GLU A 70 -13.88 -5.05 5.28
C GLU A 70 -14.43 -5.35 6.69
N THR A 71 -15.63 -4.86 6.99
CA THR A 71 -16.34 -5.11 8.25
C THR A 71 -17.71 -5.69 7.94
N ASN A 72 -18.37 -6.26 8.94
CA ASN A 72 -19.74 -6.77 8.80
C ASN A 72 -20.76 -5.68 8.45
N GLN A 73 -20.40 -4.39 8.58
CA GLN A 73 -21.25 -3.23 8.29
C GLN A 73 -20.83 -2.47 7.02
N GLY A 74 -19.83 -2.97 6.27
CA GLY A 74 -19.26 -2.30 5.11
C GLY A 74 -17.76 -2.04 5.26
N ASN A 75 -17.22 -1.01 4.60
CA ASN A 75 -15.78 -0.74 4.61
C ASN A 75 -15.40 0.30 5.66
N MET A 76 -14.32 0.04 6.39
CA MET A 76 -13.73 0.98 7.34
C MET A 76 -12.38 1.49 6.80
N PHE A 77 -12.22 2.81 6.78
CA PHE A 77 -10.96 3.45 6.44
C PHE A 77 -10.12 3.62 7.72
N VAL A 78 -8.87 3.20 7.65
CA VAL A 78 -7.89 3.29 8.72
C VAL A 78 -6.68 4.06 8.22
N ASP A 79 -6.52 5.27 8.72
CA ASP A 79 -5.38 6.13 8.37
C ASP A 79 -4.08 5.62 9.01
N SER A 80 -2.95 6.03 8.43
CA SER A 80 -1.61 5.69 8.91
C SER A 80 -1.33 6.05 10.37
N SER A 81 -2.00 7.08 10.90
CA SER A 81 -1.91 7.49 12.31
C SER A 81 -2.39 6.42 13.31
N LYS A 82 -3.15 5.42 12.83
CA LYS A 82 -3.64 4.29 13.62
C LYS A 82 -2.82 3.02 13.40
N LEU A 83 -1.69 3.11 12.70
CA LEU A 83 -0.80 1.99 12.42
C LEU A 83 0.45 2.08 13.28
N GLU A 84 0.86 0.95 13.88
CA GLU A 84 2.06 0.89 14.70
C GLU A 84 2.84 -0.38 14.43
N TYR A 85 4.16 -0.32 14.59
CA TYR A 85 4.99 -1.52 14.54
C TYR A 85 4.94 -2.24 15.89
N SER A 86 4.57 -3.53 15.85
CA SER A 86 4.61 -4.42 17.01
C SER A 86 5.16 -5.77 16.54
N ASN A 87 6.25 -6.25 17.16
CA ASN A 87 6.90 -7.52 16.83
C ASN A 87 7.21 -7.69 15.33
N SER A 88 7.70 -6.64 14.68
CA SER A 88 7.97 -6.61 13.23
C SER A 88 6.74 -6.73 12.31
N LEU A 89 5.54 -6.70 12.88
CA LEU A 89 4.27 -6.65 12.15
C LEU A 89 3.63 -5.27 12.29
N ILE A 90 2.77 -4.92 11.34
CA ILE A 90 1.98 -3.68 11.39
C ILE A 90 0.70 -3.98 12.18
N LYS A 91 0.60 -3.45 13.38
CA LYS A 91 -0.59 -3.47 14.23
C LYS A 91 -1.52 -2.32 13.86
N ILE A 92 -2.81 -2.63 13.75
CA ILE A 92 -3.87 -1.67 13.46
C ILE A 92 -4.64 -1.38 14.76
N LYS A 93 -4.61 -0.12 15.20
CA LYS A 93 -5.37 0.37 16.35
C LYS A 93 -6.79 0.75 15.95
N VAL A 94 -7.75 -0.12 16.24
CA VAL A 94 -9.18 0.12 16.01
C VAL A 94 -9.98 -0.16 17.28
N ASN A 95 -10.94 0.71 17.58
CA ASN A 95 -11.73 0.63 18.82
C ASN A 95 -12.71 -0.56 18.84
N ASN A 96 -13.04 -1.14 17.68
CA ASN A 96 -13.99 -2.25 17.58
C ASN A 96 -13.48 -3.33 16.62
N ILE A 97 -12.62 -4.22 17.11
CA ILE A 97 -12.08 -5.35 16.33
C ILE A 97 -13.17 -6.39 16.02
N GLY A 98 -14.20 -6.50 16.87
CA GLY A 98 -15.26 -7.50 16.73
C GLY A 98 -16.18 -7.29 15.51
N SER A 99 -16.20 -6.09 14.91
CA SER A 99 -16.94 -5.83 13.69
C SER A 99 -16.18 -6.17 12.41
N VAL A 100 -14.88 -6.43 12.52
CA VAL A 100 -14.01 -6.74 11.39
C VAL A 100 -14.33 -8.15 10.88
N LYS A 101 -14.56 -8.27 9.57
CA LYS A 101 -14.82 -9.58 8.94
C LYS A 101 -13.55 -10.43 9.12
N TYR A 102 -13.65 -11.67 9.58
CA TYR A 102 -12.49 -12.56 9.76
C TYR A 102 -12.96 -14.01 9.62
N PRO A 103 -12.16 -14.94 9.04
CA PRO A 103 -10.78 -14.80 8.55
C PRO A 103 -10.65 -14.32 7.10
N SER A 104 -11.74 -14.22 6.34
CA SER A 104 -11.74 -13.99 4.89
C SER A 104 -11.67 -12.52 4.47
N ASN A 105 -10.89 -11.71 5.17
CA ASN A 105 -10.89 -10.26 4.95
C ASN A 105 -9.72 -9.83 4.08
N ASN A 106 -10.08 -9.41 2.87
CA ASN A 106 -9.16 -8.84 1.91
C ASN A 106 -9.04 -7.35 2.20
N VAL A 107 -7.83 -6.94 2.53
CA VAL A 107 -7.50 -5.56 2.86
C VAL A 107 -6.87 -4.89 1.65
N LEU A 108 -7.31 -3.68 1.35
CA LEU A 108 -6.65 -2.83 0.37
C LEU A 108 -5.81 -1.78 1.09
N ILE A 109 -4.53 -1.72 0.77
CA ILE A 109 -3.54 -0.86 1.40
C ILE A 109 -3.16 0.18 0.37
N TYR A 110 -3.49 1.44 0.65
CA TYR A 110 -3.18 2.56 -0.23
C TYR A 110 -1.91 3.22 0.30
N GLY A 111 -0.85 3.09 -0.48
CA GLY A 111 0.44 3.70 -0.17
C GLY A 111 0.73 4.91 -1.04
N GLU A 112 1.80 5.63 -0.73
CA GLU A 112 2.15 6.91 -1.33
C GLU A 112 2.08 6.94 -2.87
N LYS A 113 1.88 8.13 -3.42
CA LYS A 113 1.92 8.33 -4.85
C LYS A 113 3.36 8.31 -5.35
N ILE A 114 3.65 7.40 -6.27
CA ILE A 114 4.95 7.32 -6.93
C ILE A 114 4.85 7.76 -8.40
N SER A 115 5.98 8.10 -9.01
CA SER A 115 6.00 8.39 -10.45
C SER A 115 5.54 7.17 -11.24
N LEU A 116 4.86 7.40 -12.36
CA LEU A 116 4.40 6.33 -13.25
C LEU A 116 5.58 5.53 -13.79
N LEU A 117 6.72 6.19 -14.02
CA LEU A 117 7.97 5.51 -14.38
C LEU A 117 8.39 4.50 -13.29
N SER A 118 8.48 4.94 -12.04
CA SER A 118 8.81 4.07 -10.90
C SER A 118 7.81 2.92 -10.77
N TYR A 119 6.52 3.19 -10.99
CA TYR A 119 5.47 2.18 -10.92
C TYR A 119 5.67 1.11 -12.00
N LEU A 120 5.93 1.51 -13.24
CA LEU A 120 6.19 0.57 -14.34
C LEU A 120 7.44 -0.26 -14.08
N LEU A 121 8.53 0.36 -13.62
CA LEU A 121 9.76 -0.35 -13.27
C LEU A 121 9.54 -1.36 -12.13
N SER A 122 8.77 -1.00 -11.10
CA SER A 122 8.45 -1.87 -9.95
C SER A 122 7.59 -3.10 -10.26
N ASN A 123 7.03 -3.18 -11.47
CA ASN A 123 6.30 -4.36 -11.95
C ASN A 123 7.15 -5.24 -12.88
N ILE A 124 8.31 -4.75 -13.33
CA ILE A 124 9.23 -5.50 -14.19
C ILE A 124 10.21 -6.33 -13.35
N PHE A 125 10.55 -5.85 -12.15
CA PHE A 125 11.41 -6.51 -11.16
C PHE A 125 10.58 -6.99 -9.98
#